data_AF-A0AAV3XCX2-F1
#
_entry.id   AF-A0AAV3XCX2-F1
#
_cell.length_a   1.000
_cell.length_b   1.000
_cell.length_c   1.000
_cell.angle_alpha   90.00
_cell.angle_beta   90.00
_cell.angle_gamma   90.00
#
_symmetry.space_group_name_H-M   'P 1'
#
loop_
_entity.id
_entity.type
_entity.pdbx_description
1 polymer ?
#
loop_
_entity_poly.entity_id
_entity_poly.type
_entity_poly.pdbx_seq_one_letter_code
_entity_poly.pdbx_strand_id
1 'polypeptide(L)'
;MILAIWIKRSAFDRILAAAIHSNFVPGVYASQKEWKQAVATSLVRLQWDPDREPSGAKLERRAIQLGLRGEILSYYARDWIVHIEDISEFVRQQHQYVKSQDWEQLITPAESVYSVENPDLSERLGIK
;
A
#
# COMPACT_ATOMS: atom_id res chain seq x y z
N MET A 1 7.77 17.33 3.52
CA MET A 1 8.02 16.40 4.63
C MET A 1 7.74 15.00 4.15
N ILE A 2 8.63 14.06 4.42
CA ILE A 2 8.53 12.66 4.04
C ILE A 2 8.85 11.83 5.29
N LEU A 3 7.94 10.94 5.66
CA LEU A 3 8.05 10.12 6.86
C LEU A 3 8.20 8.65 6.48
N ALA A 4 9.12 7.96 7.15
CA ALA A 4 9.10 6.51 7.24
C ALA A 4 8.24 6.13 8.45
N ILE A 5 7.32 5.18 8.25
CA ILE A 5 6.38 4.75 9.29
C ILE A 5 6.46 3.24 9.40
N TRP A 6 6.73 2.76 10.60
CA TRP A 6 6.71 1.35 10.92
C TRP A 6 5.41 1.03 11.62
N ILE A 7 4.73 0.00 11.13
CA ILE A 7 3.50 -0.53 11.72
C ILE A 7 3.68 -1.98 12.11
N LYS A 8 2.91 -2.44 13.09
CA LYS A 8 2.83 -3.86 13.44
C LYS A 8 2.42 -4.68 12.21
N ARG A 9 3.06 -5.81 11.95
CA ARG A 9 2.68 -6.71 10.83
C ARG A 9 1.20 -7.12 10.92
N SER A 10 0.74 -7.50 12.12
CA SER A 10 -0.66 -7.84 12.40
C SER A 10 -1.65 -6.71 12.13
N ALA A 11 -1.21 -5.44 12.21
CA ALA A 11 -2.03 -4.31 11.80
C ALA A 11 -2.20 -4.28 10.29
N PHE A 12 -1.13 -4.51 9.53
CA PHE A 12 -1.20 -4.57 8.08
C PHE A 12 -2.04 -5.75 7.59
N ASP A 13 -1.92 -6.93 8.22
CA ASP A 13 -2.80 -8.08 7.95
C ASP A 13 -4.29 -7.72 8.12
N ARG A 14 -4.61 -7.00 9.20
CA ARG A 14 -5.98 -6.55 9.47
C ARG A 14 -6.47 -5.53 8.44
N ILE A 15 -5.60 -4.63 7.97
CA ILE A 15 -5.92 -3.68 6.91
C ILE A 15 -6.22 -4.43 5.60
N LEU A 16 -5.37 -5.39 5.21
CA LEU A 16 -5.55 -6.20 4.01
C LEU A 16 -6.86 -7.01 4.08
N ALA A 17 -7.15 -7.64 5.23
CA ALA A 17 -8.39 -8.39 5.43
C ALA A 17 -9.65 -7.51 5.28
N ALA A 18 -9.60 -6.25 5.74
CA ALA A 18 -10.73 -5.32 5.64
C ALA A 18 -10.85 -4.63 4.27
N ALA A 19 -9.91 -4.86 3.35
CA ALA A 19 -9.84 -4.13 2.09
C ALA A 19 -10.93 -4.56 1.09
N ILE A 20 -11.55 -3.55 0.47
CA ILE A 20 -12.55 -3.70 -0.60
C ILE A 20 -12.10 -2.86 -1.80
N HIS A 21 -12.09 -3.48 -2.98
CA HIS A 21 -11.73 -2.80 -4.24
C HIS A 21 -12.54 -1.51 -4.47
N SER A 22 -11.84 -0.44 -4.81
CA SER A 22 -12.42 0.87 -5.17
C SER A 22 -13.20 0.84 -6.49
N ASN A 23 -13.03 -0.20 -7.32
CA ASN A 23 -13.77 -0.46 -8.55
C ASN A 23 -14.38 -1.87 -8.51
N PHE A 24 -15.44 -2.10 -9.29
CA PHE A 24 -16.01 -3.43 -9.46
C PHE A 24 -15.03 -4.34 -10.20
N VAL A 25 -14.72 -5.49 -9.61
CA VAL A 25 -13.85 -6.52 -10.20
C VAL A 25 -14.69 -7.75 -10.49
N PRO A 26 -14.94 -8.09 -11.78
CA PRO A 26 -15.62 -9.33 -12.15
C PRO A 26 -14.88 -10.55 -11.59
N GLY A 27 -15.62 -11.53 -11.09
CA GLY A 27 -15.06 -12.74 -10.47
C GLY A 27 -14.79 -12.62 -8.97
N VAL A 28 -14.57 -11.41 -8.45
CA VAL A 28 -14.40 -11.17 -7.00
C VAL A 28 -15.72 -10.90 -6.29
N TYR A 29 -16.65 -10.22 -6.96
CA TYR A 29 -17.98 -9.88 -6.41
C TYR A 29 -19.07 -10.48 -7.29
N ALA A 30 -20.19 -10.92 -6.70
CA ALA A 30 -21.26 -11.54 -7.47
C ALA A 30 -22.04 -10.51 -8.31
N SER A 31 -22.11 -9.25 -7.86
CA SER A 31 -22.77 -8.18 -8.61
C SER A 31 -22.25 -6.78 -8.29
N GLN A 32 -22.49 -5.82 -9.19
CA GLN A 32 -22.21 -4.40 -8.92
C GLN A 32 -23.00 -3.87 -7.70
N LYS A 33 -24.20 -4.39 -7.45
CA LYS A 33 -25.04 -3.97 -6.31
C LYS A 33 -24.39 -4.37 -4.98
N GLU A 34 -23.97 -5.62 -4.88
CA GLU A 34 -23.29 -6.15 -3.70
C GLU A 34 -21.95 -5.43 -3.48
N TRP A 35 -21.15 -5.26 -4.54
CA TRP A 35 -19.92 -4.48 -4.46
C TRP A 35 -20.16 -3.06 -3.95
N LYS A 36 -21.18 -2.35 -4.45
CA LYS A 36 -21.53 -1.00 -3.98
C LYS A 36 -21.91 -0.99 -2.49
N GLN A 37 -22.63 -2.01 -2.01
CA GLN A 37 -22.95 -2.14 -0.59
C GLN A 37 -21.70 -2.40 0.26
N ALA A 38 -20.85 -3.34 -0.13
CA ALA A 38 -19.58 -3.62 0.55
C ALA A 38 -18.68 -2.38 0.57
N VAL A 39 -18.64 -1.65 -0.54
CA VAL A 39 -17.93 -0.37 -0.66
C VAL A 39 -18.50 0.65 0.31
N ALA A 40 -19.82 0.82 0.40
CA ALA A 40 -20.44 1.82 1.28
C ALA A 40 -20.10 1.61 2.77
N THR A 41 -19.92 0.37 3.22
CA THR A 41 -19.62 0.03 4.61
C THR A 41 -18.14 -0.26 4.88
N SER A 42 -17.29 -0.31 3.86
CA SER A 42 -15.87 -0.67 4.02
C SER A 42 -15.08 0.38 4.81
N LEU A 43 -14.18 -0.10 5.66
CA LEU A 43 -13.20 0.74 6.35
C LEU A 43 -11.88 0.89 5.59
N VAL A 44 -11.63 0.03 4.61
CA VAL A 44 -10.42 0.05 3.78
C VAL A 44 -10.79 -0.06 2.30
N ARG A 45 -10.30 0.90 1.51
CA ARG A 45 -10.43 0.96 0.05
C ARG A 45 -9.14 0.48 -0.60
N LEU A 46 -9.21 -0.53 -1.46
CA LEU A 46 -8.08 -1.02 -2.25
C LEU A 46 -8.12 -0.49 -3.68
N GLN A 47 -7.04 0.12 -4.12
CA GLN A 47 -6.82 0.48 -5.51
C GLN A 47 -5.47 -0.08 -5.96
N TRP A 48 -5.42 -0.69 -7.14
CA TRP A 48 -4.16 -1.03 -7.78
C TRP A 48 -3.73 0.14 -8.65
N ASP A 49 -2.54 0.65 -8.43
CA ASP A 49 -1.95 1.77 -9.17
C ASP A 49 -0.67 1.34 -9.91
N PRO A 50 -0.28 2.04 -10.99
CA PRO A 50 1.01 1.78 -11.62
C PRO A 50 2.16 2.03 -10.64
N ASP A 51 3.08 1.09 -10.53
CA ASP A 51 4.32 1.29 -9.77
C ASP A 51 5.40 1.92 -10.66
N ARG A 52 6.39 2.56 -10.05
CA ARG A 52 7.45 3.28 -10.77
C ARG A 52 8.82 3.07 -10.13
N GLU A 53 9.83 2.93 -10.97
CA GLU A 53 11.22 2.98 -10.53
C GLU A 53 11.65 4.44 -10.27
N PRO A 54 12.80 4.67 -9.61
CA PRO A 54 13.27 6.02 -9.27
C PRO A 54 13.42 6.98 -10.47
N SER A 55 13.63 6.46 -11.68
CA SER A 55 13.66 7.24 -12.93
C SER A 55 12.29 7.84 -13.31
N GLY A 56 11.21 7.33 -12.73
CA GLY A 56 9.83 7.61 -13.09
C GLY A 56 9.25 6.69 -14.16
N ALA A 57 10.04 5.77 -14.74
CA ALA A 57 9.50 4.77 -15.65
C ALA A 57 8.51 3.84 -14.95
N LYS A 58 7.52 3.35 -15.71
CA LYS A 58 6.51 2.43 -15.18
C LYS A 58 7.12 1.05 -15.02
N LEU A 59 6.83 0.40 -13.90
CA LEU A 59 7.15 -1.01 -13.69
C LEU A 59 6.01 -1.91 -14.17
N GLU A 60 6.33 -3.18 -14.46
CA GLU A 60 5.33 -4.20 -14.78
C GLU A 60 4.48 -4.56 -13.56
N ARG A 61 5.11 -4.61 -12.38
CA ARG A 61 4.41 -4.77 -11.12
C ARG A 61 3.56 -3.54 -10.81
N ARG A 62 2.53 -3.73 -10.00
CA ARG A 62 1.63 -2.67 -9.55
C ARG A 62 1.74 -2.49 -8.05
N ALA A 63 1.41 -1.29 -7.59
CA ALA A 63 1.35 -0.99 -6.17
C ALA A 63 -0.11 -1.02 -5.70
N ILE A 64 -0.35 -1.47 -4.47
CA ILE A 64 -1.64 -1.28 -3.82
C ILE A 64 -1.64 0.07 -3.10
N GLN A 65 -2.72 0.83 -3.29
CA GLN A 65 -3.05 2.00 -2.50
C GLN A 65 -4.23 1.66 -1.60
N LEU A 66 -4.06 1.90 -0.30
CA LEU A 66 -5.03 1.55 0.74
C LEU A 66 -5.56 2.82 1.40
N GLY A 67 -6.83 3.14 1.13
CA GLY A 67 -7.53 4.24 1.78
C GLY A 67 -8.16 3.80 3.10
N LEU A 68 -7.63 4.27 4.23
CA LEU A 68 -8.12 3.91 5.58
C LEU A 68 -9.19 4.90 6.05
N ARG A 69 -10.24 4.40 6.70
CA ARG A 69 -11.35 5.20 7.26
C ARG A 69 -11.85 4.65 8.59
N GLY A 70 -12.64 5.46 9.30
CA GLY A 70 -13.33 5.07 10.52
C GLY A 70 -12.38 4.56 11.61
N GLU A 71 -12.74 3.44 12.24
CA GLU A 71 -11.95 2.86 13.32
C GLU A 71 -10.58 2.36 12.86
N ILE A 72 -10.44 1.83 11.63
CA ILE A 72 -9.15 1.36 11.11
C ILE A 72 -8.15 2.51 11.02
N LEU A 73 -8.59 3.68 10.54
CA LEU A 73 -7.75 4.89 10.51
C LEU A 73 -7.37 5.33 11.93
N SER A 74 -8.30 5.23 12.89
CA SER A 74 -8.07 5.61 14.27
C SER A 74 -7.02 4.71 14.94
N TYR A 75 -7.13 3.38 14.75
CA TYR A 75 -6.14 2.42 15.25
C TYR A 75 -4.78 2.58 14.57
N TYR A 76 -4.76 2.84 13.26
CA TYR A 76 -3.52 3.15 12.55
C TYR A 76 -2.80 4.32 13.22
N ALA A 77 -3.51 5.43 13.46
CA ALA A 77 -2.91 6.65 13.98
C ALA A 77 -2.48 6.58 15.46
N ARG A 78 -3.02 5.64 16.25
CA ARG A 78 -2.82 5.61 17.70
C ARG A 78 -2.11 4.36 18.22
N ASP A 79 -2.44 3.20 17.67
CA ASP A 79 -2.15 1.90 18.31
C ASP A 79 -1.21 1.00 17.51
N TRP A 80 -1.14 1.22 16.19
CA TRP A 80 -0.44 0.31 15.28
C TRP A 80 0.92 0.81 14.81
N ILE A 81 1.15 2.12 14.85
CA ILE A 81 2.45 2.70 14.57
C ILE A 81 3.40 2.38 15.73
N VAL A 82 4.56 1.81 15.40
CA VAL A 82 5.62 1.48 16.36
C VAL A 82 6.76 2.48 16.31
N HIS A 83 6.98 3.11 15.15
CA HIS A 83 8.03 4.11 14.96
C HIS A 83 7.65 5.07 13.82
N ILE A 84 8.09 6.32 13.93
CA ILE A 84 8.00 7.33 12.88
C ILE A 84 9.37 8.01 12.82
N GLU A 85 9.90 8.13 11.61
CA GLU A 85 11.14 8.84 11.33
C GLU A 85 10.89 9.86 10.22
N ASP A 86 11.34 11.11 10.42
CA ASP A 86 11.36 12.10 9.34
C ASP A 86 12.61 11.87 8.49
N ILE A 87 12.40 11.34 7.29
CA ILE A 87 13.44 11.04 6.31
C ILE A 87 13.53 12.11 5.21
N SER A 88 12.96 13.30 5.41
CA SER A 88 12.93 14.37 4.41
C SER A 88 14.32 14.75 3.92
N GLU A 89 15.30 14.83 4.83
CA GLU A 89 16.67 15.19 4.45
C GLU A 89 17.34 14.08 3.65
N PHE A 90 17.15 12.82 4.07
CA PHE A 90 17.60 11.65 3.33
C PHE A 90 17.03 11.65 1.90
N VAL A 91 15.72 11.80 1.74
CA VAL A 91 15.11 11.81 0.40
C VAL A 91 15.58 13.00 -0.44
N ARG A 92 15.76 14.19 0.16
CA ARG A 92 16.32 15.35 -0.55
C ARG A 92 17.74 15.07 -1.06
N GLN A 93 18.56 14.36 -0.28
CA GLN A 93 19.89 13.92 -0.70
C GLN A 93 19.78 12.91 -1.85
N GLN A 94 18.98 11.86 -1.69
CA GLN A 94 18.79 10.82 -2.72
C GLN A 94 18.25 11.40 -4.04
N HIS A 95 17.38 12.41 -3.96
CA HIS A 95 16.87 13.11 -5.14
C HIS A 95 17.98 13.78 -5.96
N GLN A 96 19.11 14.19 -5.37
CA GLN A 96 20.22 14.76 -6.16
C GLN A 96 20.81 13.71 -7.10
N TYR A 97 20.99 12.47 -6.62
CA TYR A 97 21.48 11.36 -7.42
C TYR A 97 20.53 11.00 -8.57
N VAL A 98 19.21 11.06 -8.34
CA VAL A 98 18.22 10.90 -9.42
C VAL A 98 18.34 12.00 -10.48
N LYS A 99 18.53 13.26 -10.05
CA LYS A 99 18.68 14.40 -10.98
C LYS A 99 19.95 14.31 -11.82
N SER A 100 21.05 13.84 -11.24
CA SER A 100 22.32 13.64 -11.95
C SER A 100 22.42 12.29 -12.65
N GLN A 101 21.39 11.43 -12.54
CA GLN A 101 21.39 10.05 -13.04
C GLN A 101 22.54 9.20 -12.48
N ASP A 102 22.98 9.50 -11.25
CA ASP A 102 24.01 8.76 -10.53
C ASP A 102 23.37 7.60 -9.74
N TRP A 103 22.99 6.56 -10.46
CA TRP A 103 22.24 5.43 -9.89
C TRP A 103 23.07 4.57 -8.93
N GLU A 104 24.40 4.62 -9.02
CA GLU A 104 25.30 3.86 -8.14
C GLU A 104 25.26 4.39 -6.70
N GLN A 105 25.05 5.69 -6.53
CA GLN A 105 24.93 6.34 -5.22
C GLN A 105 23.50 6.34 -4.67
N LEU A 106 22.51 5.97 -5.50
CA LEU A 106 21.11 6.00 -5.08
C LEU A 106 20.81 4.84 -4.12
N ILE A 107 20.40 5.19 -2.90
CA ILE A 107 19.96 4.23 -1.90
C ILE A 107 18.43 4.18 -1.89
N THR A 108 17.87 3.01 -2.18
CA THR A 108 16.44 2.71 -2.06
C THR A 108 16.18 1.71 -0.92
N PRO A 109 14.95 1.64 -0.40
CA PRO A 109 14.60 0.63 0.59
C PRO A 109 14.84 -0.79 0.06
N ALA A 110 15.40 -1.65 0.91
CA ALA A 110 15.40 -3.08 0.63
C ALA A 110 13.97 -3.62 0.75
N GLU A 111 13.52 -4.33 -0.28
CA GLU A 111 12.17 -4.89 -0.33
C GLU A 111 12.19 -6.40 -0.11
N SER A 112 11.20 -6.91 0.62
CA SER A 112 10.97 -8.33 0.84
C SER A 112 9.53 -8.68 0.50
N VAL A 113 9.30 -9.87 -0.05
CA VAL A 113 7.94 -10.35 -0.38
C VAL A 113 7.07 -10.39 0.89
N TYR A 114 5.91 -9.73 0.83
CA TYR A 114 4.91 -9.82 1.89
C TYR A 114 4.01 -11.03 1.66
N SER A 115 4.19 -12.10 2.44
CA SER A 115 3.36 -13.30 2.33
C SER A 115 1.98 -13.08 2.98
N VAL A 116 0.93 -13.19 2.17
CA VAL A 116 -0.46 -13.25 2.63
C VAL A 116 -0.82 -14.73 2.85
N GLU A 117 -0.91 -15.15 4.11
CA GLU A 117 -1.05 -16.57 4.48
C GLU A 117 -2.42 -17.17 4.09
N ASN A 118 -3.45 -16.34 3.97
CA ASN A 118 -4.78 -16.76 3.58
C ASN A 118 -4.92 -16.72 2.04
N PRO A 119 -5.07 -17.87 1.35
CA PRO A 119 -5.17 -17.91 -0.11
C PRO A 119 -6.39 -17.17 -0.66
N ASP A 120 -7.55 -17.29 0.00
CA ASP A 120 -8.79 -16.61 -0.41
C ASP A 120 -8.62 -15.09 -0.31
N LEU A 121 -7.89 -14.62 0.70
CA LEU A 121 -7.55 -13.20 0.82
C LEU A 121 -6.61 -12.76 -0.31
N SER A 122 -5.56 -13.54 -0.59
CA SER A 122 -4.62 -13.24 -1.66
C SER A 122 -5.32 -13.13 -3.02
N GLU A 123 -6.16 -14.11 -3.35
CA GLU A 123 -6.96 -14.13 -4.58
C GLU A 123 -7.92 -12.95 -4.63
N ARG A 124 -8.65 -12.69 -3.54
CA ARG A 124 -9.57 -11.55 -3.44
C ARG A 124 -8.88 -10.21 -3.58
N LEU A 125 -7.62 -10.06 -3.16
CA LEU A 125 -6.86 -8.81 -3.32
C LEU A 125 -6.18 -8.73 -4.69
N GLY A 126 -6.12 -9.83 -5.45
CA GLY A 126 -5.38 -9.92 -6.70
C GLY A 126 -3.86 -9.98 -6.50
N ILE A 127 -3.41 -10.41 -5.32
CA ILE A 127 -2.00 -10.63 -4.99
C ILE A 127 -1.66 -12.05 -5.42
N LYS A 128 -0.69 -12.20 -6.32
CA LYS A 128 -0.18 -13.48 -6.83
C LYS A 128 1.24 -13.70 -6.37
#